data_AF-A0A9W9XCW5-F1
#
_entry.id   AF-A0A9W9XCW5-F1
#
_cell.length_a   1.000
_cell.length_b   1.000
_cell.length_c   1.000
_cell.angle_alpha   90.00
_cell.angle_beta   90.00
_cell.angle_gamma   90.00
#
_symmetry.space_group_name_H-M   'P 1'
#
loop_
_entity.id
_entity.type
_entity.pdbx_description
1 polymer ?
#
loop_
_entity_poly.entity_id
_entity_poly.type
_entity_poly.pdbx_seq_one_letter_code
_entity_poly.pdbx_strand_id
1 'polypeptide(L)'
;MERVVIVGAGLYGLIAAKTYLQLVRAYESTAKSTEIAEIPACFTEDIDDSPTAPAESCLLVIDSASDIGGTWAEERLYPNLLSQNSYGLYEFSDLPLSDVVPEEHAGDTQNQFIAGWKINRYLHAWVEKWQLKKHIRLNWTVDDISRLETKEWKLNISVSTSPRRRITIICDKLVLATGLTSVPNMPSTKGSSMADNPAPVIHAKDVGEWAREHLGYQPLKAPDSEAVSIPAKDSPYPQLRSVAIYGGAKSSFDLVHFFATLHRNDSKLHLKSTQENPVQVHWIIRDRGVGPAWMVPPMSTLPNGNTVASDKAASSRLLTHLTPCCYKAPKRLSLGPSGGLHWEGSWLVWLFHGNPLGRWWIRWLWRSIDKGLEEIAQYGSDPKMEKLRPERSVVSCASGIGIANQGDLWETIRLPHVNVHRSVITDIETIREKTTDSSTKAAVHLADSSCIDEVDLVIHATGYKPIVPIQFEPASLRLELGLSALVDLGASIHENGEIAAETPERINGPLESTISDRIQHWEDLDQRSEVMVRRTLNATRCALPDRSPPSWAESHKLVPYRLFRRMVVPELVAQGDRSFATLGVILSSTIAVVAEVQALWVAAFLTGGARLHCGH
;
A
#
# COMPACT_ATOMS: atom_id res chain seq x y z
N MET A 1 -27.28 13.20 16.29
CA MET A 1 -26.57 12.93 15.02
C MET A 1 -25.61 11.79 15.31
N GLU A 2 -25.44 10.82 14.42
CA GLU A 2 -24.62 9.63 14.72
C GLU A 2 -23.13 10.00 14.80
N ARG A 3 -22.46 9.54 15.85
CA ARG A 3 -21.02 9.68 16.10
C ARG A 3 -20.25 8.73 15.18
N VAL A 4 -19.38 9.29 14.35
CA VAL A 4 -18.59 8.55 13.37
C VAL A 4 -17.11 8.74 13.64
N VAL A 5 -16.38 7.63 13.72
CA VAL A 5 -14.93 7.61 13.79
C VAL A 5 -14.35 6.98 12.53
N ILE A 6 -13.38 7.66 11.92
CA ILE A 6 -12.59 7.16 10.79
C ILE A 6 -11.16 6.95 11.28
N VAL A 7 -10.66 5.73 11.17
CA VAL A 7 -9.28 5.37 11.55
C VAL A 7 -8.39 5.37 10.31
N GLY A 8 -7.50 6.35 10.23
CA GLY A 8 -6.60 6.64 9.11
C GLY A 8 -6.95 7.97 8.45
N ALA A 9 -5.99 8.89 8.38
CA ALA A 9 -6.02 10.18 7.70
C ALA A 9 -5.22 10.16 6.39
N GLY A 10 -5.10 8.99 5.76
CA GLY A 10 -4.61 8.85 4.38
C GLY A 10 -5.65 9.24 3.33
N LEU A 11 -5.31 9.07 2.06
CA LEU A 11 -6.18 9.41 0.91
C LEU A 11 -7.64 8.97 1.09
N TYR A 12 -7.86 7.71 1.47
CA TYR A 12 -9.20 7.12 1.68
C TYR A 12 -9.95 7.70 2.87
N GLY A 13 -9.27 7.99 3.98
CA GLY A 13 -9.89 8.53 5.18
C GLY A 13 -10.30 9.99 5.02
N LEU A 14 -9.45 10.79 4.37
CA LEU A 14 -9.73 12.20 4.06
C LEU A 14 -10.97 12.35 3.16
N ILE A 15 -11.04 11.57 2.07
CA ILE A 15 -12.20 11.61 1.18
C ILE A 15 -13.47 11.08 1.85
N ALA A 16 -13.36 10.03 2.68
CA ALA A 16 -14.50 9.51 3.45
C ALA A 16 -15.07 10.56 4.43
N ALA A 17 -14.20 11.27 5.14
CA ALA A 17 -14.58 12.34 6.05
C ALA A 17 -15.39 13.44 5.34
N LYS A 18 -14.83 13.97 4.25
CA LYS A 18 -15.50 14.98 3.41
C LYS A 18 -16.82 14.50 2.86
N THR A 19 -16.84 13.31 2.27
CA THR A 19 -18.07 12.76 1.65
C THR A 19 -19.16 12.52 2.69
N TYR A 20 -18.80 12.04 3.88
CA TYR A 20 -19.75 11.91 4.98
C TYR A 20 -20.35 13.27 5.36
N LEU A 21 -19.51 14.27 5.61
CA LEU A 21 -19.95 15.63 5.97
C LEU A 21 -20.85 16.27 4.90
N GLN A 22 -20.57 16.04 3.63
CA GLN A 22 -21.42 16.49 2.52
C GLN A 22 -22.80 15.86 2.54
N LEU A 23 -22.90 14.54 2.78
CA LEU A 23 -24.19 13.85 2.83
C LEU A 23 -25.04 14.25 4.03
N VAL A 24 -24.43 14.48 5.19
CA VAL A 24 -25.16 14.90 6.41
C VAL A 24 -25.39 16.41 6.50
N ARG A 25 -25.01 17.18 5.46
CA ARG A 25 -25.12 18.66 5.37
C ARG A 25 -24.47 19.42 6.52
N ALA A 26 -23.43 18.87 7.12
CA ALA A 26 -22.74 19.48 8.26
C ALA A 26 -21.79 20.63 7.89
N TYR A 27 -21.65 20.97 6.60
CA TYR A 27 -20.84 22.11 6.15
C TYR A 27 -21.55 23.46 6.26
N GLU A 28 -22.88 23.47 6.40
CA GLU A 28 -23.69 24.70 6.32
C GLU A 28 -23.75 25.47 7.65
N SER A 29 -23.29 24.93 8.79
CA SER A 29 -23.19 25.70 10.03
C SER A 29 -21.91 26.53 10.04
N THR A 30 -22.02 27.76 9.55
CA THR A 30 -20.98 28.80 9.66
C THR A 30 -20.89 29.38 11.08
N ALA A 31 -20.88 28.54 12.11
CA ALA A 31 -20.45 29.01 13.42
C ALA A 31 -18.93 29.14 13.39
N LYS A 32 -18.43 30.34 13.68
CA LYS A 32 -17.01 30.54 13.98
C LYS A 32 -16.68 29.65 15.18
N SER A 33 -16.00 28.52 14.97
CA SER A 33 -15.65 27.65 16.09
C SER A 33 -14.58 28.33 16.94
N THR A 34 -14.99 28.65 18.15
CA THR A 34 -14.23 28.58 19.40
C THR A 34 -13.30 27.36 19.44
N GLU A 35 -12.29 27.41 20.31
CA GLU A 35 -11.24 26.40 20.52
C GLU A 35 -11.60 24.98 20.09
N ILE A 36 -10.78 24.39 19.20
CA ILE A 36 -10.96 23.00 18.76
C ILE A 36 -10.66 22.09 19.96
N ALA A 37 -11.72 21.59 20.59
CA ALA A 37 -11.60 20.64 21.70
C ALA A 37 -10.81 19.41 21.24
N GLU A 38 -9.83 18.99 22.05
CA GLU A 38 -8.94 17.90 21.69
C GLU A 38 -9.71 16.57 21.52
N ILE A 39 -10.70 16.30 22.37
CA ILE A 39 -11.72 15.27 22.15
C ILE A 39 -13.08 15.96 22.21
N PRO A 40 -13.94 15.87 21.18
CA PRO A 40 -15.29 16.39 21.28
C PRO A 40 -16.07 15.61 22.34
N ALA A 41 -16.77 16.30 23.25
CA ALA A 41 -17.43 15.71 24.43
C ALA A 41 -18.38 14.54 24.10
N CYS A 42 -19.03 14.59 22.92
CA CYS A 42 -19.93 13.54 22.44
C CYS A 42 -19.27 12.16 22.30
N PHE A 43 -17.94 12.09 22.20
CA PHE A 43 -17.18 10.85 22.08
C PHE A 43 -16.76 10.25 23.44
N THR A 44 -16.98 10.97 24.54
CA THR A 44 -16.55 10.58 25.90
C THR A 44 -17.68 10.46 26.92
N GLU A 45 -18.85 11.04 26.65
CA GLU A 45 -20.02 10.99 27.54
C GLU A 45 -20.84 9.69 27.33
N ASP A 46 -21.24 9.05 28.43
CA ASP A 46 -22.29 8.03 28.44
C ASP A 46 -23.65 8.71 28.25
N ILE A 47 -24.50 8.16 27.38
CA ILE A 47 -25.75 8.79 26.88
C ILE A 47 -26.77 9.11 27.99
N ASP A 48 -26.60 8.58 29.21
CA ASP A 48 -27.53 8.79 30.32
C ASP A 48 -27.44 10.19 30.98
N ASP A 49 -26.38 10.97 30.74
CA ASP A 49 -26.24 12.33 31.30
C ASP A 49 -26.32 13.41 30.21
N SER A 50 -27.56 13.83 29.90
CA SER A 50 -27.97 15.10 29.25
C SER A 50 -28.27 15.12 27.74
N PRO A 51 -29.47 15.61 27.34
CA PRO A 51 -29.83 15.87 25.95
C PRO A 51 -29.65 17.35 25.62
N THR A 52 -28.45 17.82 25.21
CA THR A 52 -28.27 19.04 24.36
C THR A 52 -26.78 19.32 24.07
N ALA A 53 -26.06 18.39 23.44
CA ALA A 53 -24.82 18.77 22.75
C ALA A 53 -25.18 19.49 21.42
N PRO A 54 -24.67 20.71 21.15
CA PRO A 54 -24.89 21.38 19.87
C PRO A 54 -24.33 20.53 18.72
N ALA A 55 -25.05 20.56 17.60
CA ALA A 55 -24.93 19.65 16.46
C ALA A 55 -23.62 19.71 15.64
N GLU A 56 -22.52 20.25 16.18
CA GLU A 56 -21.40 20.73 15.36
C GLU A 56 -20.21 19.79 15.20
N SER A 57 -20.18 18.60 15.83
CA SER A 57 -19.05 17.66 15.58
C SER A 57 -19.35 16.21 15.98
N CYS A 58 -20.00 15.46 15.09
CA CYS A 58 -20.15 14.00 15.22
C CYS A 58 -19.22 13.21 14.29
N LEU A 59 -18.13 13.82 13.81
CA LEU A 59 -17.09 13.16 13.02
C LEU A 59 -15.71 13.40 13.61
N LEU A 60 -14.98 12.31 13.79
CA LEU A 60 -13.58 12.30 14.22
C LEU A 60 -12.76 11.43 13.27
N VAL A 61 -11.63 11.94 12.80
CA VAL A 61 -10.64 11.21 12.01
C VAL A 61 -9.37 11.11 12.85
N ILE A 62 -8.87 9.89 13.04
CA ILE A 62 -7.68 9.65 13.87
C ILE A 62 -6.60 8.94 13.06
N ASP A 63 -5.33 9.33 13.23
CA ASP A 63 -4.20 8.65 12.62
C ASP A 63 -3.02 8.58 13.60
N SER A 64 -2.28 7.48 13.56
CA SER A 64 -1.06 7.27 14.33
C SER A 64 0.12 8.10 13.81
N ALA A 65 0.10 8.48 12.53
CA ALA A 65 1.12 9.29 11.88
C ALA A 65 1.12 10.73 12.43
N SER A 66 2.25 11.42 12.26
CA SER A 66 2.44 12.81 12.64
C SER A 66 1.92 13.79 11.60
N ASP A 67 1.75 13.34 10.35
CA ASP A 67 1.19 14.08 9.22
C ASP A 67 0.07 13.29 8.50
N ILE A 68 -0.76 14.00 7.73
CA ILE A 68 -1.82 13.41 6.90
C ILE A 68 -1.27 12.78 5.61
N GLY A 69 -2.11 12.02 4.91
CA GLY A 69 -1.80 11.50 3.58
C GLY A 69 -1.24 10.08 3.57
N GLY A 70 -1.01 9.48 4.74
CA GLY A 70 -0.67 8.06 4.87
C GLY A 70 0.66 7.74 4.22
N THR A 71 0.66 7.07 3.06
CA THR A 71 1.92 6.81 2.31
C THR A 71 2.62 8.09 1.87
N TRP A 72 1.88 9.19 1.74
CA TRP A 72 2.39 10.50 1.35
C TRP A 72 2.61 11.43 2.54
N ALA A 73 2.48 10.93 3.77
CA ALA A 73 2.82 11.70 4.97
C ALA A 73 4.30 12.09 4.94
N GLU A 74 4.62 13.30 5.41
CA GLU A 74 5.97 13.88 5.35
C GLU A 74 7.05 12.92 5.83
N GLU A 75 6.79 12.21 6.93
CA GLU A 75 7.73 11.28 7.55
C GLU A 75 8.09 10.09 6.64
N ARG A 76 7.22 9.71 5.70
CA ARG A 76 7.40 8.55 4.81
C ARG A 76 7.94 8.90 3.43
N LEU A 77 8.04 10.19 3.10
CA LEU A 77 8.60 10.63 1.83
C LEU A 77 10.11 10.38 1.80
N TYR A 78 10.60 9.79 0.71
CA TYR A 78 12.04 9.68 0.42
C TYR A 78 12.39 10.41 -0.88
N PRO A 79 13.66 10.79 -1.10
CA PRO A 79 14.03 11.84 -2.05
C PRO A 79 13.54 11.66 -3.50
N ASN A 80 13.64 10.44 -4.04
CA ASN A 80 13.24 10.14 -5.42
C ASN A 80 11.88 9.41 -5.51
N LEU A 81 11.04 9.51 -4.47
CA LEU A 81 9.70 8.92 -4.47
C LEU A 81 8.80 9.66 -5.47
N LEU A 82 8.45 8.97 -6.55
CA LEU A 82 7.54 9.44 -7.59
C LEU A 82 6.27 8.60 -7.63
N SER A 83 5.13 9.24 -7.85
CA SER A 83 3.88 8.55 -8.16
C SER A 83 4.00 7.74 -9.44
N GLN A 84 3.30 6.61 -9.49
CA GLN A 84 3.13 5.85 -10.73
C GLN A 84 1.97 6.40 -11.58
N ASN A 85 1.19 7.32 -11.01
CA ASN A 85 0.11 7.99 -11.73
C ASN A 85 0.53 9.37 -12.20
N SER A 86 0.10 9.69 -13.41
CA SER A 86 0.27 11.00 -14.02
C SER A 86 -0.78 11.99 -13.53
N TYR A 87 -0.53 13.28 -13.79
CA TYR A 87 -1.51 14.35 -13.58
C TYR A 87 -2.87 14.02 -14.23
N GLY A 88 -3.95 14.35 -13.53
CA GLY A 88 -5.33 14.02 -13.91
C GLY A 88 -5.83 12.64 -13.44
N LEU A 89 -4.95 11.72 -13.02
CA LEU A 89 -5.34 10.41 -12.48
C LEU A 89 -5.04 10.24 -10.98
N TYR A 90 -4.27 11.15 -10.40
CA TYR A 90 -3.93 11.17 -8.97
C TYR A 90 -4.47 12.44 -8.29
N GLU A 91 -5.77 12.68 -8.42
CA GLU A 91 -6.45 13.84 -7.84
C GLU A 91 -7.91 13.52 -7.53
N PHE A 92 -8.48 14.22 -6.56
CA PHE A 92 -9.91 14.22 -6.30
C PHE A 92 -10.63 15.06 -7.35
N SER A 93 -11.85 14.64 -7.70
CA SER A 93 -12.68 15.22 -8.76
C SER A 93 -13.02 16.70 -8.57
N ASP A 94 -12.89 17.22 -7.36
CA ASP A 94 -13.25 18.58 -7.01
C ASP A 94 -12.06 19.54 -6.85
N LEU A 95 -10.81 19.07 -6.97
CA LEU A 95 -9.61 19.91 -6.94
C LEU A 95 -8.53 19.30 -7.83
N PRO A 96 -8.27 19.87 -9.02
CA PRO A 96 -7.15 19.45 -9.85
C PRO A 96 -5.81 19.62 -9.14
N LEU A 97 -4.89 18.67 -9.30
CA LEU A 97 -3.56 18.74 -8.69
C LEU A 97 -2.72 19.88 -9.29
N SER A 98 -2.93 20.17 -10.58
CA SER A 98 -2.29 21.29 -11.30
C SER A 98 -2.59 22.66 -10.70
N ASP A 99 -3.74 22.83 -10.05
CA ASP A 99 -4.15 24.10 -9.45
C ASP A 99 -3.37 24.39 -8.16
N VAL A 100 -2.89 23.34 -7.48
CA VAL A 100 -2.09 23.46 -6.24
C VAL A 100 -0.60 23.38 -6.54
N VAL A 101 -0.21 22.44 -7.40
CA VAL A 101 1.18 22.20 -7.78
C VAL A 101 1.27 22.02 -9.30
N PRO A 102 1.52 23.11 -10.04
CA PRO A 102 1.59 23.08 -11.50
C PRO A 102 2.59 22.08 -12.04
N GLU A 103 2.32 21.62 -13.27
CA GLU A 103 3.26 20.79 -14.01
C GLU A 103 4.52 21.59 -14.33
N GLU A 104 5.66 21.12 -13.84
CA GLU A 104 6.96 21.69 -14.19
C GLU A 104 7.44 21.04 -15.50
N HIS A 105 7.82 21.85 -16.48
CA HIS A 105 8.33 21.39 -17.78
C HIS A 105 7.34 20.53 -18.58
N ALA A 106 6.14 21.05 -18.87
CA ALA A 106 5.11 20.40 -19.70
C ALA A 106 5.58 19.89 -21.09
N GLY A 107 6.78 20.23 -21.54
CA GLY A 107 7.42 19.72 -22.76
C GLY A 107 8.36 18.52 -22.58
N ASP A 108 8.78 18.18 -21.35
CA ASP A 108 9.66 17.04 -21.08
C ASP A 108 8.86 15.77 -20.82
N THR A 109 8.69 14.97 -21.87
CA THR A 109 7.97 13.69 -21.81
C THR A 109 8.60 12.64 -20.89
N GLN A 110 9.83 12.84 -20.41
CA GLN A 110 10.51 11.92 -19.49
C GLN A 110 10.25 12.23 -18.01
N ASN A 111 9.70 13.40 -17.66
CA ASN A 111 9.55 13.89 -16.28
C ASN A 111 8.10 14.25 -15.87
N GLN A 112 7.10 13.50 -16.37
CA GLN A 112 5.68 13.80 -16.13
C GLN A 112 5.10 13.23 -14.81
N PHE A 113 5.91 12.60 -13.97
CA PHE A 113 5.44 11.98 -12.73
C PHE A 113 5.43 12.95 -11.55
N ILE A 114 4.47 12.72 -10.66
CA ILE A 114 4.23 13.60 -9.52
C ILE A 114 5.16 13.18 -8.37
N ALA A 115 6.03 14.07 -7.93
CA ALA A 115 6.88 13.81 -6.77
C ALA A 115 6.04 13.70 -5.48
N GLY A 116 6.45 12.85 -4.55
CA GLY A 116 5.64 12.55 -3.35
C GLY A 116 5.34 13.77 -2.48
N TRP A 117 6.28 14.71 -2.38
CA TRP A 117 6.07 15.98 -1.68
C TRP A 117 4.99 16.85 -2.33
N LYS A 118 4.81 16.79 -3.66
CA LYS A 118 3.73 17.51 -4.37
C LYS A 118 2.37 16.94 -4.02
N ILE A 119 2.26 15.61 -3.89
CA ILE A 119 1.05 14.93 -3.44
C ILE A 119 0.73 15.27 -2.00
N ASN A 120 1.72 15.29 -1.11
CA ASN A 120 1.54 15.73 0.28
C ASN A 120 0.95 17.15 0.33
N ARG A 121 1.59 18.10 -0.37
CA ARG A 121 1.12 19.49 -0.46
C ARG A 121 -0.30 19.61 -1.02
N TYR A 122 -0.62 18.81 -2.04
CA TYR A 122 -1.97 18.71 -2.59
C TYR A 122 -3.00 18.27 -1.54
N LEU A 123 -2.71 17.23 -0.76
CA LEU A 123 -3.62 16.73 0.27
C LEU A 123 -3.85 17.74 1.39
N HIS A 124 -2.81 18.49 1.78
CA HIS A 124 -2.95 19.60 2.73
C HIS A 124 -3.85 20.71 2.19
N ALA A 125 -3.62 21.19 0.96
CA ALA A 125 -4.47 22.20 0.33
C ALA A 125 -5.92 21.71 0.19
N TRP A 126 -6.13 20.42 -0.08
CA TRP A 126 -7.45 19.81 -0.16
C TRP A 126 -8.15 19.75 1.21
N VAL A 127 -7.42 19.38 2.27
CA VAL A 127 -7.92 19.39 3.65
C VAL A 127 -8.30 20.79 4.11
N GLU A 128 -7.54 21.81 3.73
CA GLU A 128 -7.84 23.21 4.01
C GLU A 128 -9.09 23.69 3.27
N LYS A 129 -9.19 23.40 1.96
CA LYS A 129 -10.36 23.71 1.13
C LYS A 129 -11.66 23.19 1.76
N TRP A 130 -11.62 21.98 2.31
CA TRP A 130 -12.77 21.31 2.92
C TRP A 130 -12.81 21.44 4.45
N GLN A 131 -11.99 22.32 5.04
CA GLN A 131 -11.94 22.60 6.48
C GLN A 131 -11.89 21.34 7.37
N LEU A 132 -11.24 20.27 6.91
CA LEU A 132 -11.24 18.98 7.61
C LEU A 132 -10.32 18.95 8.81
N LYS A 133 -9.37 19.89 8.91
CA LYS A 133 -8.36 19.95 9.98
C LYS A 133 -8.96 19.87 11.38
N LYS A 134 -10.12 20.49 11.61
CA LYS A 134 -10.83 20.46 12.91
C LYS A 134 -11.31 19.06 13.34
N HIS A 135 -11.51 18.15 12.38
CA HIS A 135 -11.95 16.78 12.61
C HIS A 135 -10.79 15.78 12.76
N ILE A 136 -9.55 16.17 12.46
CA ILE A 136 -8.41 15.26 12.40
C ILE A 136 -7.60 15.31 13.70
N ARG A 137 -7.20 14.15 14.21
CA ARG A 137 -6.23 14.00 15.32
C ARG A 137 -5.10 13.08 14.88
N LEU A 138 -3.89 13.63 14.91
CA LEU A 138 -2.65 12.95 14.51
C LEU A 138 -1.91 12.49 15.77
N ASN A 139 -0.96 11.56 15.64
CA ASN A 139 -0.26 10.92 16.75
C ASN A 139 -1.20 10.13 17.70
N TRP A 140 -2.34 9.66 17.20
CA TRP A 140 -3.35 8.90 17.95
C TRP A 140 -3.39 7.47 17.42
N THR A 141 -2.87 6.53 18.22
CA THR A 141 -2.81 5.11 17.85
C THR A 141 -3.98 4.38 18.49
N VAL A 142 -4.83 3.73 17.68
CA VAL A 142 -5.88 2.85 18.18
C VAL A 142 -5.24 1.53 18.58
N ASP A 143 -5.26 1.22 19.86
CA ASP A 143 -4.66 0.00 20.40
C ASP A 143 -5.63 -1.17 20.28
N ASP A 144 -6.87 -0.97 20.76
CA ASP A 144 -7.92 -1.98 20.74
C ASP A 144 -9.30 -1.43 20.37
N ILE A 145 -10.13 -2.32 19.82
CA ILE A 145 -11.51 -2.06 19.43
C ILE A 145 -12.41 -3.17 19.97
N SER A 146 -13.49 -2.79 20.65
CA SER A 146 -14.53 -3.70 21.13
C SER A 146 -15.92 -3.25 20.70
N ARG A 147 -16.85 -4.21 20.67
CA ARG A 147 -18.27 -3.98 20.42
C ARG A 147 -19.03 -4.02 21.75
N LEU A 148 -19.71 -2.94 22.09
CA LEU A 148 -20.53 -2.86 23.32
C LEU A 148 -21.88 -3.56 23.13
N GLU A 149 -22.53 -3.93 24.25
CA GLU A 149 -23.87 -4.54 24.25
C GLU A 149 -24.94 -3.63 23.61
N THR A 150 -24.74 -2.32 23.71
CA THR A 150 -25.55 -1.27 23.08
C THR A 150 -25.40 -1.21 21.55
N LYS A 151 -24.51 -2.02 20.96
CA LYS A 151 -24.08 -1.98 19.55
C LYS A 151 -23.29 -0.71 19.18
N GLU A 152 -22.67 -0.07 20.15
CA GLU A 152 -21.68 0.99 19.92
C GLU A 152 -20.28 0.40 19.79
N TRP A 153 -19.38 1.14 19.16
CA TRP A 153 -17.96 0.82 19.08
C TRP A 153 -17.19 1.53 20.17
N LYS A 154 -16.38 0.79 20.93
CA LYS A 154 -15.44 1.35 21.90
C LYS A 154 -14.02 1.21 21.36
N LEU A 155 -13.29 2.31 21.35
CA LEU A 155 -11.90 2.38 20.91
C LEU A 155 -11.03 2.87 22.07
N ASN A 156 -9.97 2.15 22.39
CA ASN A 156 -8.93 2.64 23.29
C ASN A 156 -7.74 3.13 22.48
N ILE A 157 -7.25 4.31 22.81
CA ILE A 157 -6.30 5.06 21.99
C ILE A 157 -5.12 5.51 22.86
N SER A 158 -3.91 5.22 22.40
CA SER A 158 -2.68 5.80 22.92
C SER A 158 -2.33 7.08 22.15
N VAL A 159 -2.24 8.19 22.86
CA VAL A 159 -1.82 9.48 22.31
C VAL A 159 -0.33 9.66 22.56
N SER A 160 0.44 9.81 21.48
CA SER A 160 1.91 9.90 21.54
C SER A 160 2.44 11.31 21.82
N THR A 161 1.58 12.32 21.95
CA THR A 161 2.00 13.66 22.39
C THR A 161 2.46 13.63 23.85
N SER A 162 3.44 14.46 24.21
CA SER A 162 3.92 14.57 25.58
C SER A 162 2.96 15.45 26.40
N PRO A 163 2.36 14.96 27.52
CA PRO A 163 2.55 13.65 28.16
C PRO A 163 1.75 12.52 27.50
N ARG A 164 2.38 11.35 27.33
CA ARG A 164 1.74 10.16 26.76
C ARG A 164 0.54 9.78 27.62
N ARG A 165 -0.63 9.65 27.00
CA ARG A 165 -1.88 9.34 27.69
C ARG A 165 -2.70 8.32 26.93
N ARG A 166 -3.57 7.62 27.65
CA ARG A 166 -4.58 6.73 27.08
C ARG A 166 -5.95 7.36 27.21
N ILE A 167 -6.73 7.27 26.16
CA ILE A 167 -8.10 7.80 26.08
C ILE A 167 -9.02 6.70 25.53
N THR A 168 -10.29 6.78 25.91
CA THR A 168 -11.33 5.89 25.38
C THR A 168 -12.34 6.74 24.64
N ILE A 169 -12.76 6.27 23.47
CA ILE A 169 -13.77 6.92 22.64
C ILE A 169 -14.87 5.93 22.29
N ILE A 170 -16.12 6.38 22.33
CA ILE A 170 -17.29 5.61 21.92
C ILE A 170 -17.91 6.24 20.68
N CYS A 171 -18.28 5.42 19.69
CA CYS A 171 -18.96 5.88 18.50
C CYS A 171 -20.03 4.91 17.97
N ASP A 172 -20.95 5.45 17.17
CA ASP A 172 -22.06 4.68 16.61
C ASP A 172 -21.65 4.01 15.30
N LYS A 173 -20.72 4.64 14.55
CA LYS A 173 -20.15 4.08 13.33
C LYS A 173 -18.63 4.19 13.27
N LEU A 174 -18.01 3.14 12.74
CA LEU A 174 -16.58 2.99 12.61
C LEU A 174 -16.21 2.72 11.15
N VAL A 175 -15.26 3.50 10.62
CA VAL A 175 -14.66 3.29 9.30
C VAL A 175 -13.17 3.04 9.45
N LEU A 176 -12.68 1.87 9.04
CA LEU A 176 -11.25 1.57 8.98
C LEU A 176 -10.67 1.95 7.62
N ALA A 177 -9.89 3.02 7.56
CA ALA A 177 -9.20 3.54 6.38
C ALA A 177 -7.67 3.46 6.53
N THR A 178 -7.17 2.43 7.21
CA THR A 178 -5.74 2.26 7.58
C THR A 178 -4.83 1.88 6.40
N GLY A 179 -5.41 1.55 5.23
CA GLY A 179 -4.67 1.13 4.03
C GLY A 179 -3.96 -0.22 4.16
N LEU A 180 -3.22 -0.60 3.10
CA LEU A 180 -2.49 -1.87 2.99
C LEU A 180 -0.96 -1.73 3.16
N THR A 181 -0.46 -0.51 3.36
CA THR A 181 0.97 -0.17 3.33
C THR A 181 1.47 0.38 4.66
N SER A 182 0.92 -0.11 5.77
CA SER A 182 1.18 0.45 7.12
C SER A 182 2.17 -0.39 7.93
N VAL A 183 2.02 -1.72 7.88
CA VAL A 183 2.86 -2.68 8.62
C VAL A 183 3.96 -3.22 7.71
N PRO A 184 5.24 -2.86 7.93
CA PRO A 184 6.34 -3.34 7.09
C PRO A 184 6.50 -4.85 7.21
N ASN A 185 6.83 -5.51 6.11
CA ASN A 185 7.17 -6.93 6.12
C ASN A 185 8.68 -7.09 6.31
N MET A 186 9.13 -7.25 7.56
CA MET A 186 10.54 -7.53 7.87
C MET A 186 10.77 -9.05 7.93
N PRO A 187 11.63 -9.63 7.07
CA PRO A 187 12.05 -11.02 7.19
C PRO A 187 12.77 -11.26 8.52
N SER A 188 12.53 -12.41 9.15
CA SER A 188 13.30 -12.84 10.32
C SER A 188 14.71 -13.22 9.88
N THR A 189 15.69 -12.37 10.20
CA THR A 189 17.12 -12.72 10.14
C THR A 189 17.55 -13.18 11.53
N LYS A 190 18.44 -14.17 11.61
CA LYS A 190 18.96 -14.73 12.88
C LYS A 190 20.02 -13.80 13.49
N GLY A 191 19.69 -12.52 13.67
CA GLY A 191 20.67 -11.50 14.03
C GLY A 191 20.05 -10.27 14.70
N SER A 192 19.08 -10.44 15.60
CA SER A 192 18.70 -9.37 16.54
C SER A 192 18.87 -9.86 17.97
N SER A 193 20.09 -10.27 18.33
CA SER A 193 20.51 -10.24 19.72
C SER A 193 20.82 -8.79 20.08
N MET A 194 20.15 -8.27 21.11
CA MET A 194 20.40 -6.99 21.77
C MET A 194 21.89 -6.67 21.88
N ALA A 195 22.40 -5.85 20.96
CA ALA A 195 23.72 -5.23 21.03
C ALA A 195 23.56 -3.75 20.65
N ASP A 196 24.20 -2.86 21.42
CA ASP A 196 23.96 -1.41 21.52
C ASP A 196 24.25 -0.53 20.28
N ASN A 197 24.21 -1.08 19.07
CA ASN A 197 24.01 -0.38 17.78
C ASN A 197 24.30 -1.39 16.66
N PRO A 198 23.29 -2.09 16.11
CA PRO A 198 23.47 -2.84 14.87
C PRO A 198 23.66 -1.85 13.70
N ALA A 199 24.32 -2.28 12.63
CA ALA A 199 24.28 -1.54 11.36
C ALA A 199 22.82 -1.24 10.99
N PRO A 200 22.48 -0.08 10.39
CA PRO A 200 21.09 0.31 10.19
C PRO A 200 20.42 -0.65 9.21
N VAL A 201 19.66 -1.60 9.74
CA VAL A 201 18.75 -2.44 8.98
C VAL A 201 17.39 -1.77 9.04
N ILE A 202 16.95 -1.19 7.93
CA ILE A 202 15.70 -0.42 7.86
C ILE A 202 14.75 -0.99 6.82
N HIS A 203 13.46 -0.69 6.95
CA HIS A 203 12.51 -0.98 5.88
C HIS A 203 12.48 0.19 4.87
N ALA A 204 12.05 -0.07 3.64
CA ALA A 204 11.82 0.97 2.63
C ALA A 204 10.84 2.08 3.08
N LYS A 205 10.06 1.83 4.15
CA LYS A 205 9.16 2.81 4.79
C LYS A 205 9.95 3.94 5.48
N ASP A 206 11.14 3.63 5.99
CA ASP A 206 11.89 4.46 6.93
C ASP A 206 13.09 5.14 6.25
N VAL A 207 13.30 4.90 4.94
CA VAL A 207 14.37 5.53 4.15
C VAL A 207 14.25 7.05 4.14
N GLY A 208 13.03 7.58 4.17
CA GLY A 208 12.79 9.02 4.26
C GLY A 208 13.37 9.64 5.52
N GLU A 209 13.08 9.02 6.67
CA GLU A 209 13.63 9.40 7.97
C GLU A 209 15.14 9.25 8.02
N TRP A 210 15.64 8.10 7.59
CA TRP A 210 17.07 7.87 7.48
C TRP A 210 17.77 8.92 6.62
N ALA A 211 17.19 9.31 5.47
CA ALA A 211 17.75 10.34 4.60
C ALA A 211 17.69 11.75 5.22
N ARG A 212 16.71 12.05 6.08
CA ARG A 212 16.68 13.32 6.83
C ARG A 212 17.84 13.40 7.82
N GLU A 213 18.06 12.31 8.55
CA GLU A 213 19.11 12.22 9.57
C GLU A 213 20.52 12.19 8.95
N HIS A 214 20.72 11.36 7.92
CA HIS A 214 22.05 11.03 7.40
C HIS A 214 22.43 11.80 6.12
N LEU A 215 21.47 12.37 5.38
CA LEU A 215 21.72 13.12 4.14
C LEU A 215 21.16 14.57 4.17
N GLY A 216 20.51 14.95 5.27
CA GLY A 216 19.90 16.27 5.42
C GLY A 216 18.74 16.50 4.45
N TYR A 217 18.01 15.44 4.08
CA TYR A 217 16.86 15.52 3.19
C TYR A 217 15.79 16.47 3.74
N GLN A 218 15.19 17.28 2.86
CA GLN A 218 14.09 18.18 3.20
C GLN A 218 12.94 18.00 2.20
N PRO A 219 11.93 17.17 2.51
CA PRO A 219 10.83 16.90 1.57
C PRO A 219 10.02 18.15 1.24
N LEU A 220 9.70 18.98 2.24
CA LEU A 220 8.81 20.15 2.13
C LEU A 220 9.58 21.48 2.20
N LYS A 221 10.53 21.69 1.29
CA LYS A 221 11.36 22.91 1.26
C LYS A 221 10.50 24.18 1.07
N ALA A 222 10.77 25.22 1.85
CA ALA A 222 10.16 26.54 1.67
C ALA A 222 10.67 27.20 0.36
N PRO A 223 9.82 27.95 -0.37
CA PRO A 223 10.15 28.52 -1.69
C PRO A 223 11.42 29.39 -1.72
N ASP A 224 11.76 30.05 -0.60
CA ASP A 224 12.79 31.11 -0.55
C ASP A 224 14.11 30.66 0.10
N SER A 225 14.28 29.36 0.39
CA SER A 225 15.52 28.87 0.99
C SER A 225 16.49 28.48 -0.12
N GLU A 226 17.52 29.30 -0.37
CA GLU A 226 18.58 28.93 -1.32
C GLU A 226 19.21 27.59 -0.92
N ALA A 227 19.37 26.67 -1.90
CA ALA A 227 19.99 25.37 -1.66
C ALA A 227 21.50 25.58 -1.46
N VAL A 228 21.92 25.82 -0.22
CA VAL A 228 23.35 25.79 0.12
C VAL A 228 23.75 24.31 0.23
N SER A 229 24.19 23.73 -0.89
CA SER A 229 24.85 22.42 -0.88
C SER A 229 26.20 22.58 -0.18
N ILE A 230 26.39 21.88 0.93
CA ILE A 230 27.66 21.94 1.67
C ILE A 230 28.67 21.07 0.91
N PRO A 231 29.86 21.59 0.56
CA PRO A 231 30.93 20.78 -0.04
C PRO A 231 31.21 19.55 0.81
N ALA A 232 31.46 18.39 0.19
CA ALA A 232 31.56 17.11 0.90
C ALA A 232 32.62 17.11 2.02
N LYS A 233 33.73 17.85 1.82
CA LYS A 233 34.81 18.01 2.81
C LYS A 233 34.40 18.76 4.08
N ASP A 234 33.37 19.60 4.01
CA ASP A 234 32.84 20.39 5.13
C ASP A 234 31.47 19.87 5.58
N SER A 235 31.00 18.77 4.99
CA SER A 235 29.66 18.23 5.24
C SER A 235 29.61 17.52 6.58
N PRO A 236 28.64 17.82 7.45
CA PRO A 236 28.44 17.07 8.70
C PRO A 236 27.85 15.67 8.46
N TYR A 237 27.56 15.31 7.21
CA TYR A 237 26.88 14.08 6.82
C TYR A 237 27.88 13.00 6.37
N PRO A 238 27.65 11.72 6.72
CA PRO A 238 28.53 10.63 6.36
C PRO A 238 28.61 10.40 4.83
N GLN A 239 29.79 9.96 4.37
CA GLN A 239 29.98 9.47 3.00
C GLN A 239 29.58 8.01 2.93
N LEU A 240 28.60 7.69 2.09
CA LEU A 240 28.08 6.33 1.94
C LEU A 240 28.92 5.55 0.93
N ARG A 241 29.41 4.37 1.31
CA ARG A 241 30.25 3.53 0.45
C ARG A 241 29.48 2.35 -0.14
N SER A 242 28.63 1.69 0.65
CA SER A 242 27.95 0.46 0.25
C SER A 242 26.54 0.32 0.84
N VAL A 243 25.58 -0.11 0.02
CA VAL A 243 24.18 -0.34 0.41
C VAL A 243 23.69 -1.68 -0.13
N ALA A 244 23.06 -2.47 0.74
CA ALA A 244 22.34 -3.69 0.35
C ALA A 244 20.83 -3.44 0.31
N ILE A 245 20.17 -3.75 -0.81
CA ILE A 245 18.73 -3.57 -1.01
C ILE A 245 18.09 -4.91 -1.26
N TYR A 246 17.20 -5.35 -0.37
CA TYR A 246 16.51 -6.63 -0.47
C TYR A 246 15.06 -6.47 -0.94
N GLY A 247 14.74 -6.98 -2.13
CA GLY A 247 13.40 -6.90 -2.71
C GLY A 247 13.45 -6.81 -4.23
N GLY A 248 12.34 -7.13 -4.90
CA GLY A 248 12.26 -7.13 -6.37
C GLY A 248 11.09 -6.34 -6.93
N ALA A 249 10.44 -5.50 -6.12
CA ALA A 249 9.24 -4.74 -6.48
C ALA A 249 9.56 -3.26 -6.73
N LYS A 250 8.56 -2.45 -7.09
CA LYS A 250 8.73 -1.03 -7.43
C LYS A 250 9.65 -0.24 -6.48
N SER A 251 9.46 -0.38 -5.17
CA SER A 251 10.29 0.33 -4.18
C SER A 251 11.78 -0.01 -4.29
N SER A 252 12.16 -1.25 -4.60
CA SER A 252 13.57 -1.60 -4.76
C SER A 252 14.18 -0.97 -6.02
N PHE A 253 13.42 -0.86 -7.12
CA PHE A 253 13.88 -0.16 -8.32
C PHE A 253 14.16 1.33 -8.03
N ASP A 254 13.27 1.97 -7.27
CA ASP A 254 13.45 3.39 -6.89
C ASP A 254 14.68 3.57 -6.00
N LEU A 255 14.84 2.71 -4.99
CA LEU A 255 15.98 2.79 -4.07
C LEU A 255 17.31 2.47 -4.76
N VAL A 256 17.34 1.48 -5.66
CA VAL A 256 18.54 1.19 -6.46
C VAL A 256 18.93 2.38 -7.31
N HIS A 257 17.97 3.03 -7.98
CA HIS A 257 18.23 4.25 -8.73
C HIS A 257 18.73 5.39 -7.83
N PHE A 258 18.09 5.60 -6.68
CA PHE A 258 18.46 6.63 -5.71
C PHE A 258 19.91 6.52 -5.27
N PHE A 259 20.30 5.35 -4.73
CA PHE A 259 21.64 5.16 -4.18
C PHE A 259 22.71 5.09 -5.29
N ALA A 260 22.39 4.49 -6.43
CA ALA A 260 23.33 4.42 -7.55
C ALA A 260 23.64 5.80 -8.16
N THR A 261 22.71 6.75 -8.07
CA THR A 261 22.85 8.10 -8.62
C THR A 261 23.18 9.16 -7.58
N LEU A 262 23.32 8.79 -6.30
CA LEU A 262 23.53 9.73 -5.19
C LEU A 262 24.74 10.66 -5.39
N HIS A 263 25.83 10.13 -5.96
CA HIS A 263 27.05 10.88 -6.31
C HIS A 263 26.86 11.97 -7.38
N ARG A 264 25.73 11.96 -8.11
CA ARG A 264 25.40 13.02 -9.08
C ARG A 264 24.95 14.30 -8.40
N ASN A 265 24.59 14.24 -7.11
CA ASN A 265 24.20 15.39 -6.29
C ASN A 265 23.08 16.23 -6.93
N ASP A 266 22.03 15.56 -7.44
CA ASP A 266 20.90 16.21 -8.09
C ASP A 266 20.14 17.11 -7.09
N SER A 267 20.04 18.39 -7.42
CA SER A 267 19.36 19.40 -6.59
C SER A 267 17.86 19.11 -6.42
N LYS A 268 17.25 18.36 -7.35
CA LYS A 268 15.84 17.93 -7.27
C LYS A 268 15.56 16.99 -6.10
N LEU A 269 16.58 16.33 -5.54
CA LEU A 269 16.45 15.41 -4.41
C LEU A 269 16.36 16.12 -3.05
N HIS A 270 16.52 17.44 -3.01
CA HIS A 270 16.45 18.26 -1.79
C HIS A 270 17.38 17.76 -0.66
N LEU A 271 18.58 17.33 -1.01
CA LEU A 271 19.61 16.88 -0.06
C LEU A 271 20.57 18.02 0.27
N LYS A 272 21.04 18.06 1.53
CA LYS A 272 22.11 18.98 1.96
C LYS A 272 23.49 18.36 1.85
N SER A 273 23.57 17.05 2.03
CA SER A 273 24.81 16.29 1.86
C SER A 273 25.22 16.23 0.39
N THR A 274 26.53 16.26 0.13
CA THR A 274 27.09 15.90 -1.16
C THR A 274 27.92 14.63 -1.04
N GLN A 275 27.82 13.74 -2.02
CA GLN A 275 28.60 12.50 -2.09
C GLN A 275 29.69 12.65 -3.15
N GLU A 276 30.93 12.32 -2.78
CA GLU A 276 32.08 12.43 -3.71
C GLU A 276 32.21 11.22 -4.64
N ASN A 277 31.90 10.03 -4.12
CA ASN A 277 32.16 8.76 -4.80
C ASN A 277 30.85 8.00 -5.08
N PRO A 278 30.81 7.17 -6.14
CA PRO A 278 29.70 6.26 -6.37
C PRO A 278 29.52 5.26 -5.22
N VAL A 279 28.29 5.14 -4.74
CA VAL A 279 27.90 4.14 -3.73
C VAL A 279 27.80 2.77 -4.38
N GLN A 280 28.43 1.74 -3.81
CA GLN A 280 28.25 0.37 -4.24
C GLN A 280 26.84 -0.11 -3.86
N VAL A 281 26.03 -0.48 -4.86
CA VAL A 281 24.65 -0.94 -4.65
C VAL A 281 24.58 -2.44 -4.87
N HIS A 282 24.25 -3.17 -3.82
CA HIS A 282 24.01 -4.61 -3.85
C HIS A 282 22.52 -4.90 -3.84
N TRP A 283 21.96 -5.16 -5.02
CA TRP A 283 20.54 -5.46 -5.18
C TRP A 283 20.28 -6.97 -5.08
N ILE A 284 19.65 -7.38 -3.98
CA ILE A 284 19.39 -8.78 -3.65
C ILE A 284 17.92 -9.09 -3.89
N ILE A 285 17.65 -10.07 -4.75
CA ILE A 285 16.31 -10.53 -5.09
C ILE A 285 16.21 -12.02 -4.88
N ARG A 286 15.24 -12.48 -4.09
CA ARG A 286 14.95 -13.90 -3.87
C ARG A 286 14.93 -14.70 -5.18
N ASP A 287 15.61 -15.85 -5.17
CA ASP A 287 15.67 -16.80 -6.27
C ASP A 287 14.30 -17.45 -6.52
N ARG A 288 13.57 -17.78 -5.44
CA ARG A 288 12.23 -18.38 -5.48
C ARG A 288 11.14 -17.38 -5.12
N GLY A 289 9.94 -17.62 -5.65
CA GLY A 289 8.74 -16.83 -5.40
C GLY A 289 8.33 -16.00 -6.62
N VAL A 290 7.82 -14.80 -6.39
CA VAL A 290 7.19 -13.96 -7.43
C VAL A 290 8.21 -13.36 -8.43
N GLY A 291 9.49 -13.34 -8.08
CA GLY A 291 10.55 -12.76 -8.90
C GLY A 291 10.51 -11.22 -8.98
N PRO A 292 11.31 -10.63 -9.88
CA PRO A 292 11.35 -9.19 -10.14
C PRO A 292 10.03 -8.70 -10.75
N ALA A 293 9.69 -7.44 -10.47
CA ALA A 293 8.53 -6.78 -11.04
C ALA A 293 8.74 -6.39 -12.52
N TRP A 294 7.66 -6.42 -13.28
CA TRP A 294 7.59 -5.80 -14.60
C TRP A 294 7.60 -4.28 -14.45
N MET A 295 8.45 -3.61 -15.23
CA MET A 295 8.53 -2.15 -15.26
C MET A 295 8.16 -1.65 -16.65
N VAL A 296 7.00 -1.00 -16.75
CA VAL A 296 6.45 -0.42 -17.99
C VAL A 296 7.12 0.94 -18.22
N PRO A 297 7.41 1.34 -19.48
CA PRO A 297 7.90 2.68 -19.76
C PRO A 297 6.94 3.77 -19.25
N PRO A 298 7.43 4.99 -18.98
CA PRO A 298 6.58 6.12 -18.62
C PRO A 298 5.40 6.40 -19.54
N MET A 299 5.66 6.24 -20.84
CA MET A 299 4.74 6.56 -21.92
C MET A 299 4.47 5.31 -22.75
N SER A 300 3.21 5.14 -23.15
CA SER A 300 2.75 4.07 -24.01
C SER A 300 2.09 4.65 -25.26
N THR A 301 2.39 4.05 -26.42
CA THR A 301 1.71 4.38 -27.68
C THR A 301 0.42 3.59 -27.80
N LEU A 302 -0.70 4.30 -27.92
CA LEU A 302 -2.01 3.71 -28.14
C LEU A 302 -2.15 3.19 -29.58
N PRO A 303 -3.14 2.31 -29.86
CA PRO A 303 -3.38 1.80 -31.21
C PRO A 303 -3.67 2.86 -32.28
N ASN A 304 -4.06 4.07 -31.88
CA ASN A 304 -4.31 5.21 -32.78
C ASN A 304 -3.05 6.04 -33.09
N GLY A 305 -1.87 5.63 -32.59
CA GLY A 305 -0.59 6.32 -32.78
C GLY A 305 -0.31 7.42 -31.75
N ASN A 306 -1.26 7.75 -30.87
CA ASN A 306 -1.04 8.75 -29.83
C ASN A 306 -0.22 8.18 -28.68
N THR A 307 0.79 8.91 -28.23
CA THR A 307 1.57 8.57 -27.04
C THR A 307 0.95 9.22 -25.81
N VAL A 308 0.62 8.42 -24.80
CA VAL A 308 0.03 8.87 -23.53
C VAL A 308 0.80 8.27 -22.36
N ALA A 309 0.64 8.82 -21.17
CA ALA A 309 1.18 8.20 -19.96
C ALA A 309 0.67 6.77 -19.80
N SER A 310 1.55 5.84 -19.44
CA SER A 310 1.25 4.41 -19.42
C SER A 310 0.14 4.06 -18.43
N ASP A 311 -0.01 4.81 -17.34
CA ASP A 311 -1.12 4.67 -16.39
C ASP A 311 -2.47 5.06 -17.00
N LYS A 312 -2.51 6.08 -17.87
CA LYS A 312 -3.69 6.46 -18.67
C LYS A 312 -4.06 5.38 -19.66
N ALA A 313 -3.08 4.79 -20.35
CA ALA A 313 -3.30 3.66 -21.25
C ALA A 313 -3.87 2.43 -20.50
N ALA A 314 -3.29 2.12 -19.34
CA ALA A 314 -3.73 1.03 -18.46
C ALA A 314 -5.14 1.24 -17.90
N SER A 315 -5.55 2.49 -17.72
CA SER A 315 -6.86 2.84 -17.15
C SER A 315 -7.99 2.95 -18.18
N SER A 316 -7.75 2.53 -19.43
CA SER A 316 -8.76 2.58 -20.48
C SER A 316 -9.84 1.50 -20.33
N ARG A 317 -11.10 1.86 -20.66
CA ARG A 317 -12.22 0.89 -20.71
C ARG A 317 -11.96 -0.25 -21.70
N LEU A 318 -11.23 0.03 -22.78
CA LEU A 318 -10.85 -0.97 -23.78
C LEU A 318 -9.99 -2.06 -23.15
N LEU A 319 -8.97 -1.71 -22.36
CA LEU A 319 -8.11 -2.70 -21.72
C LEU A 319 -8.89 -3.64 -20.81
N THR A 320 -9.96 -3.15 -20.15
CA THR A 320 -10.87 -4.00 -19.35
C THR A 320 -11.54 -5.11 -20.17
N HIS A 321 -11.67 -4.96 -21.49
CA HIS A 321 -12.20 -6.01 -22.38
C HIS A 321 -11.10 -6.92 -22.95
N LEU A 322 -9.86 -6.43 -23.03
CA LEU A 322 -8.71 -7.18 -23.51
C LEU A 322 -8.11 -8.09 -22.43
N THR A 323 -8.26 -7.72 -21.16
CA THR A 323 -7.83 -8.54 -20.02
C THR A 323 -8.81 -9.69 -19.77
N PRO A 324 -8.33 -10.93 -19.57
CA PRO A 324 -9.18 -12.05 -19.17
C PRO A 324 -9.89 -11.76 -17.84
N CYS A 325 -11.20 -12.01 -17.76
CA CYS A 325 -12.00 -11.75 -16.58
C CYS A 325 -12.97 -12.90 -16.31
N CYS A 326 -12.91 -13.50 -15.12
CA CYS A 326 -13.78 -14.61 -14.74
C CYS A 326 -15.24 -14.18 -14.47
N TYR A 327 -15.49 -12.90 -14.15
CA TYR A 327 -16.83 -12.38 -13.87
C TYR A 327 -17.65 -12.06 -15.12
N LYS A 328 -16.99 -11.83 -16.26
CA LYS A 328 -17.69 -11.48 -17.50
C LYS A 328 -17.91 -12.74 -18.34
N ALA A 329 -19.16 -13.16 -18.46
CA ALA A 329 -19.53 -14.26 -19.35
C ALA A 329 -19.55 -13.80 -20.81
N PRO A 330 -19.09 -14.65 -21.77
CA PRO A 330 -19.30 -14.41 -23.19
C PRO A 330 -20.81 -14.45 -23.49
N LYS A 331 -21.24 -13.68 -24.49
CA LYS A 331 -22.63 -13.67 -24.94
C LYS A 331 -23.09 -15.10 -25.25
N ARG A 332 -24.17 -15.53 -24.60
CA ARG A 332 -24.81 -16.83 -24.83
C ARG A 332 -26.32 -16.72 -24.63
N LEU A 333 -27.02 -17.65 -25.27
CA LEU A 333 -28.44 -17.85 -25.05
C LEU A 333 -28.59 -18.79 -23.85
N SER A 334 -29.27 -18.36 -22.80
CA SER A 334 -29.53 -19.17 -21.60
C SER A 334 -31.02 -19.24 -21.31
N LEU A 335 -31.42 -20.30 -20.60
CA LEU A 335 -32.76 -20.45 -20.06
C LEU A 335 -32.79 -19.72 -18.71
N GLY A 336 -33.68 -18.74 -18.56
CA GLY A 336 -33.87 -18.01 -17.32
C GLY A 336 -34.55 -18.85 -16.23
N PRO A 337 -34.53 -18.38 -14.97
CA PRO A 337 -35.18 -19.05 -13.84
C PRO A 337 -36.69 -19.28 -14.05
N SER A 338 -37.33 -18.44 -14.87
CA SER A 338 -38.74 -18.50 -15.26
C SER A 338 -39.01 -19.27 -16.56
N GLY A 339 -38.02 -19.98 -17.11
CA GLY A 339 -38.15 -20.80 -18.32
C GLY A 339 -38.11 -20.04 -19.65
N GLY A 340 -37.94 -18.71 -19.63
CA GLY A 340 -37.79 -17.88 -20.82
C GLY A 340 -36.38 -17.91 -21.41
N LEU A 341 -36.26 -17.83 -22.74
CA LEU A 341 -34.98 -17.76 -23.44
C LEU A 341 -34.46 -16.31 -23.41
N HIS A 342 -33.29 -16.06 -22.82
CA HIS A 342 -32.70 -14.72 -22.77
C HIS A 342 -31.21 -14.71 -23.11
N TRP A 343 -30.75 -13.56 -23.58
CA TRP A 343 -29.38 -13.36 -24.02
C TRP A 343 -28.53 -12.76 -22.89
N GLU A 344 -27.71 -13.58 -22.25
CA GLU A 344 -26.80 -13.14 -21.18
C GLU A 344 -25.37 -12.92 -21.69
N GLY A 345 -24.61 -12.07 -21.01
CA GLY A 345 -23.19 -11.85 -21.28
C GLY A 345 -22.88 -10.72 -22.26
N SER A 346 -21.59 -10.57 -22.58
CA SER A 346 -21.05 -9.47 -23.41
C SER A 346 -20.58 -9.98 -24.77
N TRP A 347 -21.00 -9.28 -25.84
CA TRP A 347 -20.54 -9.53 -27.21
C TRP A 347 -19.02 -9.33 -27.37
N LEU A 348 -18.44 -8.31 -26.73
CA LEU A 348 -17.00 -8.06 -26.78
C LEU A 348 -16.21 -9.20 -26.13
N VAL A 349 -16.71 -9.74 -25.02
CA VAL A 349 -16.05 -10.87 -24.34
C VAL A 349 -16.18 -12.14 -25.17
N TRP A 350 -17.31 -12.34 -25.84
CA TRP A 350 -17.45 -13.43 -26.80
C TRP A 350 -16.48 -13.28 -27.98
N LEU A 351 -16.32 -12.08 -28.51
CA LEU A 351 -15.43 -11.78 -29.63
C LEU A 351 -13.95 -12.01 -29.27
N PHE A 352 -13.49 -11.50 -28.12
CA PHE A 352 -12.07 -11.55 -27.75
C PHE A 352 -11.67 -12.83 -27.01
N HIS A 353 -12.53 -13.39 -26.17
CA HIS A 353 -12.20 -14.52 -25.29
C HIS A 353 -13.02 -15.78 -25.58
N GLY A 354 -14.22 -15.62 -26.16
CA GLY A 354 -15.15 -16.72 -26.45
C GLY A 354 -14.79 -17.55 -27.68
N ASN A 355 -14.31 -16.94 -28.77
CA ASN A 355 -13.96 -17.64 -30.00
C ASN A 355 -12.44 -17.93 -30.11
N PRO A 356 -12.02 -18.97 -30.88
CA PRO A 356 -10.60 -19.33 -31.02
C PRO A 356 -9.70 -18.25 -31.65
N LEU A 357 -10.23 -17.47 -32.59
CA LEU A 357 -9.48 -16.41 -33.28
C LEU A 357 -9.18 -15.24 -32.35
N GLY A 358 -10.15 -14.80 -31.57
CA GLY A 358 -10.01 -13.80 -30.52
C GLY A 358 -9.01 -14.25 -29.46
N ARG A 359 -9.11 -15.49 -28.97
CA ARG A 359 -8.11 -16.02 -28.03
C ARG A 359 -6.71 -16.10 -28.62
N TRP A 360 -6.58 -16.40 -29.92
CA TRP A 360 -5.29 -16.32 -30.60
C TRP A 360 -4.77 -14.88 -30.64
N TRP A 361 -5.63 -13.92 -31.00
CA TRP A 361 -5.27 -12.50 -31.08
C TRP A 361 -4.90 -11.91 -29.72
N ILE A 362 -5.66 -12.20 -28.66
CA ILE A 362 -5.35 -11.79 -27.28
C ILE A 362 -4.00 -12.38 -26.83
N ARG A 363 -3.70 -13.64 -27.16
CA ARG A 363 -2.40 -14.24 -26.87
C ARG A 363 -1.26 -13.54 -27.61
N TRP A 364 -1.48 -13.21 -28.88
CA TRP A 364 -0.50 -12.46 -29.66
C TRP A 364 -0.26 -11.07 -29.06
N LEU A 365 -1.33 -10.35 -28.69
CA LEU A 365 -1.27 -9.03 -28.06
C LEU A 365 -0.40 -9.04 -26.79
N TRP A 366 -0.71 -9.92 -25.83
CA TRP A 366 0.03 -9.97 -24.56
C TRP A 366 1.49 -10.39 -24.75
N ARG A 367 1.78 -11.31 -25.69
CA ARG A 367 3.17 -11.67 -26.04
C ARG A 367 3.92 -10.51 -26.69
N SER A 368 3.24 -9.70 -27.50
CA SER A 368 3.83 -8.50 -28.10
C SER A 368 4.16 -7.46 -27.03
N ILE A 369 3.29 -7.30 -26.02
CA ILE A 369 3.53 -6.42 -24.88
C ILE A 369 4.74 -6.92 -24.08
N ASP A 370 4.76 -8.20 -23.69
CA ASP A 370 5.90 -8.79 -22.97
C ASP A 370 7.21 -8.57 -23.71
N LYS A 371 7.25 -8.87 -25.03
CA LYS A 371 8.45 -8.67 -25.86
C LYS A 371 8.87 -7.21 -25.92
N GLY A 372 7.92 -6.28 -26.07
CA GLY A 372 8.23 -4.85 -26.08
C GLY A 372 8.83 -4.38 -24.76
N LEU A 373 8.32 -4.87 -23.62
CA LEU A 373 8.90 -4.58 -22.31
C LEU A 373 10.31 -5.17 -22.14
N GLU A 374 10.53 -6.39 -22.62
CA GLU A 374 11.86 -7.02 -22.62
C GLU A 374 12.88 -6.24 -23.46
N GLU A 375 12.47 -5.75 -24.63
CA GLU A 375 13.31 -4.93 -25.52
C GLU A 375 13.66 -3.57 -24.90
N ILE A 376 12.70 -2.91 -24.24
CA ILE A 376 12.93 -1.62 -23.56
C ILE A 376 13.89 -1.78 -22.37
N ALA A 377 13.69 -2.82 -21.56
CA ALA A 377 14.56 -3.09 -20.42
C ALA A 377 15.96 -3.57 -20.84
N GLN A 378 16.06 -4.13 -22.06
CA GLN A 378 17.27 -4.75 -22.61
C GLN A 378 17.81 -5.84 -21.68
N TYR A 379 16.95 -6.76 -21.20
CA TYR A 379 17.38 -7.80 -20.26
C TYR A 379 18.53 -8.68 -20.77
N GLY A 380 18.67 -8.84 -22.09
CA GLY A 380 19.74 -9.62 -22.72
C GLY A 380 21.07 -8.86 -22.90
N SER A 381 21.21 -7.62 -22.45
CA SER A 381 22.41 -6.82 -22.70
C SER A 381 23.63 -7.24 -21.86
N ASP A 382 23.41 -7.74 -20.65
CA ASP A 382 24.44 -8.04 -19.64
C ASP A 382 23.96 -9.20 -18.76
N PRO A 383 24.82 -10.15 -18.34
CA PRO A 383 24.47 -11.19 -17.36
C PRO A 383 23.73 -10.67 -16.11
N LYS A 384 24.03 -9.45 -15.63
CA LYS A 384 23.30 -8.87 -14.48
C LYS A 384 21.87 -8.46 -14.82
N MET A 385 21.63 -8.03 -16.05
CA MET A 385 20.29 -7.65 -16.52
C MET A 385 19.42 -8.88 -16.75
N GLU A 386 20.00 -10.00 -17.15
CA GLU A 386 19.27 -11.26 -17.34
C GLU A 386 18.64 -11.75 -16.03
N LYS A 387 19.34 -11.52 -14.90
CA LYS A 387 18.82 -11.81 -13.54
C LYS A 387 17.54 -11.04 -13.18
N LEU A 388 17.27 -9.91 -13.86
CA LEU A 388 16.10 -9.07 -13.62
C LEU A 388 14.90 -9.43 -14.49
N ARG A 389 15.05 -10.37 -15.44
CA ARG A 389 13.97 -10.79 -16.33
C ARG A 389 12.86 -11.51 -15.54
N PRO A 390 11.61 -11.02 -15.56
CA PRO A 390 10.51 -11.75 -14.94
C PRO A 390 10.23 -13.07 -15.67
N GLU A 391 9.92 -14.13 -14.92
CA GLU A 391 9.72 -15.47 -15.49
C GLU A 391 8.36 -15.66 -16.18
N ARG A 392 7.40 -14.78 -15.88
CA ARG A 392 6.00 -14.93 -16.29
C ARG A 392 5.51 -13.68 -17.01
N SER A 393 4.57 -13.89 -17.93
CA SER A 393 3.92 -12.83 -18.69
C SER A 393 3.26 -11.80 -17.76
N VAL A 394 3.26 -10.53 -18.19
CA VAL A 394 2.68 -9.41 -17.45
C VAL A 394 1.19 -9.62 -17.13
N VAL A 395 0.43 -10.25 -18.03
CA VAL A 395 -1.02 -10.48 -17.87
C VAL A 395 -1.36 -11.47 -16.76
N SER A 396 -0.39 -12.28 -16.32
CA SER A 396 -0.60 -13.20 -15.20
C SER A 396 -0.81 -12.45 -13.88
N CYS A 397 -0.34 -11.19 -13.79
CA CYS A 397 -0.23 -10.42 -12.56
C CYS A 397 0.44 -11.21 -11.42
N ALA A 398 1.25 -12.21 -11.76
CA ALA A 398 1.99 -13.01 -10.80
C ALA A 398 3.08 -12.15 -10.17
N SER A 399 3.89 -11.52 -11.03
CA SER A 399 4.89 -10.50 -10.68
C SER A 399 4.25 -9.15 -10.47
N GLY A 400 4.83 -8.35 -9.56
CA GLY A 400 4.44 -6.95 -9.41
C GLY A 400 4.58 -6.21 -10.74
N ILE A 401 3.75 -5.19 -10.94
CA ILE A 401 3.83 -4.31 -12.12
C ILE A 401 4.04 -2.90 -11.60
N GLY A 402 4.98 -2.18 -12.19
CA GLY A 402 5.19 -0.78 -11.94
C GLY A 402 5.58 -0.01 -13.19
N ILE A 403 5.75 1.30 -13.05
CA ILE A 403 6.22 2.19 -14.12
C ILE A 403 7.65 2.62 -13.83
N ALA A 404 8.51 2.59 -14.85
CA ALA A 404 9.89 3.07 -14.77
C ALA A 404 9.90 4.61 -14.71
N ASN A 405 9.54 5.18 -13.55
CA ASN A 405 9.35 6.62 -13.38
C ASN A 405 10.62 7.45 -13.62
N GLN A 406 11.80 6.83 -13.52
CA GLN A 406 13.09 7.46 -13.76
C GLN A 406 13.50 7.23 -15.23
N GLY A 407 13.75 8.31 -15.98
CA GLY A 407 14.03 8.23 -17.42
C GLY A 407 15.26 7.37 -17.77
N ASP A 408 16.26 7.37 -16.89
CA ASP A 408 17.52 6.64 -17.04
C ASP A 408 17.61 5.38 -16.15
N LEU A 409 16.47 4.84 -15.70
CA LEU A 409 16.41 3.71 -14.77
C LEU A 409 17.27 2.52 -15.22
N TRP A 410 17.08 2.08 -16.47
CA TRP A 410 17.76 0.91 -17.01
C TRP A 410 19.26 1.16 -17.25
N GLU A 411 19.63 2.39 -17.62
CA GLU A 411 21.03 2.80 -17.76
C GLU A 411 21.74 2.82 -16.42
N THR A 412 21.05 3.32 -15.38
CA THR A 412 21.55 3.35 -14.01
C THR A 412 21.80 1.95 -13.46
N ILE A 413 20.89 1.01 -13.68
CA ILE A 413 21.08 -0.40 -13.26
C ILE A 413 22.28 -1.04 -13.99
N ARG A 414 22.59 -0.57 -15.21
CA ARG A 414 23.76 -1.01 -15.98
C ARG A 414 25.10 -0.43 -15.52
N LEU A 415 25.12 0.53 -14.59
CA LEU A 415 26.37 1.08 -14.07
C LEU A 415 27.23 0.00 -13.34
N PRO A 416 28.57 0.11 -13.38
CA PRO A 416 29.47 -0.92 -12.86
C PRO A 416 29.40 -1.08 -11.33
N HIS A 417 28.99 -0.06 -10.59
CA HIS A 417 28.80 -0.11 -9.13
C HIS A 417 27.43 -0.64 -8.69
N VAL A 418 26.61 -1.15 -9.62
CA VAL A 418 25.33 -1.80 -9.31
C VAL A 418 25.46 -3.31 -9.57
N ASN A 419 25.36 -4.08 -8.49
CA ASN A 419 25.50 -5.53 -8.47
C ASN A 419 24.14 -6.19 -8.21
N VAL A 420 23.78 -7.19 -9.00
CA VAL A 420 22.51 -7.91 -8.88
C VAL A 420 22.74 -9.35 -8.44
N HIS A 421 22.12 -9.72 -7.32
CA HIS A 421 22.22 -11.03 -6.67
C HIS A 421 20.85 -11.72 -6.67
N ARG A 422 20.78 -12.96 -7.16
CA ARG A 422 19.58 -13.80 -7.12
C ARG A 422 19.70 -14.80 -5.97
N SER A 423 19.37 -14.35 -4.77
CA SER A 423 19.56 -15.13 -3.54
C SER A 423 18.67 -14.59 -2.40
N VAL A 424 18.66 -15.29 -1.28
CA VAL A 424 17.93 -14.92 -0.05
C VAL A 424 18.95 -14.53 1.02
N ILE A 425 18.68 -13.45 1.75
CA ILE A 425 19.48 -13.08 2.93
C ILE A 425 19.18 -14.09 4.03
N THR A 426 20.21 -14.79 4.51
CA THR A 426 20.10 -15.75 5.61
C THR A 426 20.42 -15.11 6.95
N ASP A 427 21.40 -14.22 6.97
CA ASP A 427 21.82 -13.54 8.19
C ASP A 427 22.46 -12.18 7.90
N ILE A 428 22.44 -11.30 8.90
CA ILE A 428 23.07 -9.98 8.86
C ILE A 428 23.90 -9.83 10.14
N GLU A 429 25.21 -9.93 10.01
CA GLU A 429 26.14 -9.79 11.12
C GLU A 429 26.67 -8.36 11.19
N THR A 430 26.77 -7.83 12.41
CA THR A 430 27.34 -6.50 12.63
C THR A 430 28.83 -6.59 12.93
N ILE A 431 29.65 -5.96 12.09
CA ILE A 431 31.10 -5.89 12.25
C ILE A 431 31.47 -4.55 12.88
N ARG A 432 32.05 -4.60 14.09
CA ARG A 432 32.68 -3.44 14.73
C ARG A 432 34.14 -3.36 14.29
N GLU A 433 34.52 -2.29 13.60
CA GLU A 433 35.93 -1.96 13.41
C GLU A 433 36.56 -1.58 14.77
N LYS A 434 37.81 -2.04 15.01
CA LYS A 434 38.58 -1.71 16.22
C LYS A 434 39.21 -0.31 16.20
N THR A 435 39.00 0.45 15.13
CA THR A 435 39.54 1.79 14.90
C THR A 435 38.56 2.87 15.34
N THR A 436 39.09 4.05 15.65
CA THR A 436 38.42 5.20 16.29
C THR A 436 37.24 5.83 15.52
N ASP A 437 36.84 5.29 14.37
CA ASP A 437 35.67 5.75 13.61
C ASP A 437 34.44 4.92 14.02
N SER A 438 33.44 5.57 14.61
CA SER A 438 32.27 4.89 15.21
C SER A 438 31.26 4.32 14.21
N SER A 439 31.63 4.11 12.94
CA SER A 439 30.71 3.59 11.91
C SER A 439 30.61 2.07 11.99
N THR A 440 29.42 1.59 12.33
CA THR A 440 29.12 0.16 12.41
C THR A 440 28.76 -0.37 11.03
N LYS A 441 29.47 -1.38 10.51
CA LYS A 441 29.22 -1.99 9.19
C LYS A 441 28.52 -3.35 9.32
N ALA A 442 27.80 -3.76 8.28
CA ALA A 442 27.16 -5.07 8.19
C ALA A 442 27.90 -6.01 7.23
N ALA A 443 27.92 -7.29 7.57
CA ALA A 443 28.14 -8.39 6.64
C ALA A 443 26.81 -9.08 6.36
N VAL A 444 26.44 -9.16 5.07
CA VAL A 444 25.18 -9.76 4.62
C VAL A 444 25.46 -11.14 4.03
N HIS A 445 24.98 -12.18 4.71
CA HIS A 445 25.14 -13.57 4.28
C HIS A 445 23.98 -13.99 3.39
N LEU A 446 24.31 -14.58 2.24
CA LEU A 446 23.36 -15.06 1.25
C LEU A 446 23.27 -16.59 1.24
N ALA A 447 22.12 -17.12 0.82
CA ALA A 447 21.84 -18.56 0.77
C ALA A 447 22.77 -19.36 -0.18
N ASP A 448 23.42 -18.69 -1.13
CA ASP A 448 24.42 -19.28 -2.03
C ASP A 448 25.83 -19.33 -1.41
N SER A 449 25.92 -19.11 -0.09
CA SER A 449 27.15 -19.03 0.71
C SER A 449 28.05 -17.84 0.38
N SER A 450 27.59 -16.89 -0.45
CA SER A 450 28.30 -15.63 -0.65
C SER A 450 28.08 -14.66 0.52
N CYS A 451 29.08 -13.83 0.79
CA CYS A 451 29.02 -12.78 1.81
C CYS A 451 29.28 -11.43 1.15
N ILE A 452 28.51 -10.42 1.54
CA ILE A 452 28.73 -9.03 1.16
C ILE A 452 29.17 -8.29 2.42
N ASP A 453 30.47 -8.07 2.53
CA ASP A 453 31.09 -7.40 3.66
C ASP A 453 31.04 -5.87 3.52
N GLU A 454 31.25 -5.17 4.64
CA GLU A 454 31.39 -3.71 4.70
C GLU A 454 30.18 -2.93 4.14
N VAL A 455 28.96 -3.38 4.41
CA VAL A 455 27.73 -2.68 4.02
C VAL A 455 27.37 -1.62 5.06
N ASP A 456 27.18 -0.37 4.63
CA ASP A 456 26.86 0.75 5.54
C ASP A 456 25.35 0.80 5.88
N LEU A 457 24.49 0.29 4.99
CA LEU A 457 23.03 0.33 5.12
C LEU A 457 22.38 -0.89 4.48
N VAL A 458 21.50 -1.57 5.21
CA VAL A 458 20.68 -2.67 4.67
C VAL A 458 19.23 -2.23 4.62
N ILE A 459 18.61 -2.29 3.43
CA ILE A 459 17.23 -1.85 3.22
C ILE A 459 16.36 -3.03 2.79
N HIS A 460 15.34 -3.31 3.59
CA HIS A 460 14.28 -4.25 3.25
C HIS A 460 13.17 -3.55 2.45
N ALA A 461 13.18 -3.75 1.14
CA ALA A 461 12.11 -3.38 0.20
C ALA A 461 11.16 -4.56 -0.04
N THR A 462 10.74 -5.21 1.04
CA THR A 462 10.05 -6.51 1.08
C THR A 462 8.51 -6.39 1.17
N GLY A 463 7.99 -5.18 1.00
CA GLY A 463 6.55 -4.90 0.96
C GLY A 463 5.93 -4.79 2.34
N TYR A 464 4.61 -4.92 2.40
CA TYR A 464 3.84 -4.71 3.64
C TYR A 464 2.95 -5.91 3.92
N LYS A 465 2.66 -6.14 5.21
CA LYS A 465 1.64 -7.10 5.63
C LYS A 465 0.26 -6.47 5.38
N PRO A 466 -0.63 -7.11 4.60
CA PRO A 466 -1.99 -6.60 4.36
C PRO A 466 -2.88 -6.95 5.56
N ILE A 467 -2.52 -6.43 6.74
CA ILE A 467 -3.19 -6.72 8.01
C ILE A 467 -3.33 -5.41 8.79
N VAL A 468 -4.49 -5.18 9.38
CA VAL A 468 -4.74 -4.04 10.27
C VAL A 468 -4.04 -4.29 11.61
N PRO A 469 -3.10 -3.44 12.05
CA PRO A 469 -2.34 -3.63 13.29
C PRO A 469 -3.12 -3.13 14.53
N ILE A 470 -4.37 -3.56 14.66
CA ILE A 470 -5.27 -3.18 15.76
C ILE A 470 -5.80 -4.45 16.41
N GLN A 471 -5.84 -4.49 17.74
CA GLN A 471 -6.41 -5.58 18.51
C GLN A 471 -7.95 -5.48 18.53
N PHE A 472 -8.63 -6.62 18.46
CA PHE A 472 -10.09 -6.68 18.55
C PHE A 472 -10.48 -7.51 19.75
N GLU A 473 -11.48 -7.05 20.49
CA GLU A 473 -11.96 -7.71 21.70
C GLU A 473 -13.45 -8.09 21.55
N PRO A 474 -13.79 -9.39 21.61
CA PRO A 474 -12.88 -10.55 21.65
C PRO A 474 -12.09 -10.72 20.34
N ALA A 475 -10.98 -11.46 20.35
CA ALA A 475 -10.14 -11.67 19.16
C ALA A 475 -10.90 -12.25 17.94
N SER A 476 -11.96 -13.02 18.17
CA SER A 476 -12.86 -13.55 17.13
C SER A 476 -13.59 -12.46 16.34
N LEU A 477 -13.83 -11.29 16.93
CA LEU A 477 -14.49 -10.14 16.29
C LEU A 477 -13.75 -9.73 15.01
N ARG A 478 -12.43 -9.88 14.96
CA ARG A 478 -11.64 -9.63 13.76
C ARG A 478 -12.12 -10.43 12.54
N LEU A 479 -12.39 -11.72 12.74
CA LEU A 479 -12.87 -12.62 11.69
C LEU A 479 -14.35 -12.39 11.38
N GLU A 480 -15.15 -12.04 12.40
CA GLU A 480 -16.53 -11.61 12.20
C GLU A 480 -16.63 -10.36 11.33
N LEU A 481 -15.70 -9.42 11.47
CA LEU A 481 -15.59 -8.23 10.63
C LEU A 481 -14.93 -8.49 9.27
N GLY A 482 -14.69 -9.75 8.91
CA GLY A 482 -14.09 -10.13 7.62
C GLY A 482 -12.69 -9.54 7.41
N LEU A 483 -11.97 -9.21 8.48
CA LEU A 483 -10.61 -8.69 8.39
C LEU A 483 -9.59 -9.83 8.24
N SER A 484 -8.45 -9.51 7.61
CA SER A 484 -7.34 -10.44 7.47
C SER A 484 -6.70 -10.74 8.84
N ALA A 485 -6.34 -12.00 9.09
CA ALA A 485 -5.77 -12.45 10.36
C ALA A 485 -4.77 -13.60 10.16
N LEU A 486 -3.83 -13.74 11.12
CA LEU A 486 -3.00 -14.93 11.27
C LEU A 486 -3.59 -15.82 12.35
N VAL A 487 -3.93 -17.05 11.97
CA VAL A 487 -4.55 -18.03 12.86
C VAL A 487 -3.56 -19.15 13.15
N ASP A 488 -3.36 -19.46 14.42
CA ASP A 488 -2.56 -20.61 14.82
C ASP A 488 -3.40 -21.90 14.67
N LEU A 489 -2.93 -22.83 13.84
CA LEU A 489 -3.56 -24.13 13.61
C LEU A 489 -3.01 -25.19 14.57
N GLY A 490 -2.75 -24.84 15.84
CA GLY A 490 -2.54 -25.81 16.92
C GLY A 490 -1.55 -26.95 16.64
N ALA A 491 -0.41 -26.66 16.01
CA ALA A 491 0.64 -27.64 15.76
C ALA A 491 1.87 -27.35 16.63
N SER A 492 2.08 -28.23 17.61
CA SER A 492 3.17 -28.32 18.59
C SER A 492 3.31 -27.14 19.57
N ILE A 493 2.82 -27.38 20.80
CA ILE A 493 3.48 -26.88 22.00
C ILE A 493 4.96 -27.29 21.86
N HIS A 494 5.83 -26.37 21.46
CA HIS A 494 7.25 -26.56 21.70
C HIS A 494 7.40 -26.63 23.23
N GLU A 495 7.76 -27.80 23.75
CA GLU A 495 7.95 -28.09 25.18
C GLU A 495 9.07 -27.25 25.86
N ASN A 496 9.58 -26.20 25.21
CA ASN A 496 10.50 -25.25 25.83
C ASN A 496 10.17 -23.81 25.40
N GLY A 497 9.50 -23.10 26.31
CA GLY A 497 9.78 -21.72 26.73
C GLY A 497 10.00 -20.64 25.67
N GLU A 498 8.91 -20.01 25.24
CA GLU A 498 8.67 -18.55 25.26
C GLU A 498 7.26 -18.32 24.69
N ILE A 499 6.38 -17.67 25.45
CA ILE A 499 5.07 -17.24 24.92
C ILE A 499 5.37 -16.25 23.80
N ALA A 500 5.14 -16.64 22.55
CA ALA A 500 5.35 -15.75 21.41
C ALA A 500 4.55 -14.48 21.66
N ALA A 501 5.22 -13.32 21.64
CA ALA A 501 4.62 -12.02 21.93
C ALA A 501 3.26 -11.89 21.22
N GLU A 502 2.21 -11.53 21.98
CA GLU A 502 0.88 -11.25 21.43
C GLU A 502 1.01 -10.10 20.44
N THR A 503 0.90 -10.40 19.14
CA THR A 503 0.83 -9.38 18.11
C THR A 503 -0.63 -9.14 17.76
N PRO A 504 -1.07 -7.89 17.49
CA PRO A 504 -2.47 -7.55 17.20
C PRO A 504 -3.06 -8.29 15.99
N GLU A 505 -2.20 -8.85 15.15
CA GLU A 505 -2.53 -9.59 13.93
C GLU A 505 -2.81 -11.08 14.15
N ARG A 506 -2.47 -11.64 15.32
CA ARG A 506 -2.61 -13.06 15.63
C ARG A 506 -3.86 -13.35 16.45
N ILE A 507 -4.51 -14.45 16.11
CA ILE A 507 -5.57 -15.05 16.92
C ILE A 507 -4.99 -16.33 17.52
N ASN A 508 -4.68 -16.27 18.82
CA ASN A 508 -4.14 -17.37 19.59
C ASN A 508 -5.27 -18.16 20.27
N GLY A 509 -5.07 -19.48 20.40
CA GLY A 509 -5.97 -20.36 21.16
C GLY A 509 -6.90 -21.23 20.29
N PRO A 510 -7.59 -22.21 20.90
CA PRO A 510 -8.53 -23.07 20.19
C PRO A 510 -9.68 -22.22 19.67
N LEU A 511 -9.78 -22.11 18.34
CA LEU A 511 -10.92 -21.44 17.72
C LEU A 511 -12.20 -22.18 18.10
N GLU A 512 -13.23 -21.42 18.47
CA GLU A 512 -14.56 -21.97 18.62
C GLU A 512 -14.95 -22.75 17.35
N SER A 513 -15.61 -23.89 17.50
CA SER A 513 -16.02 -24.76 16.38
C SER A 513 -16.70 -24.00 15.23
N THR A 514 -17.50 -22.99 15.56
CA THR A 514 -18.17 -22.08 14.63
C THR A 514 -17.20 -21.30 13.74
N ILE A 515 -16.04 -20.89 14.26
CA ILE A 515 -15.03 -20.15 13.51
C ILE A 515 -14.25 -21.09 12.59
N SER A 516 -13.91 -22.28 13.06
CA SER A 516 -13.28 -23.31 12.23
C SER A 516 -14.15 -23.68 11.03
N ASP A 517 -15.45 -23.87 11.24
CA ASP A 517 -16.41 -24.16 10.16
C ASP A 517 -16.49 -22.99 9.16
N ARG A 518 -16.48 -21.75 9.63
CA ARG A 518 -16.46 -20.55 8.77
C ARG A 518 -15.18 -20.48 7.94
N ILE A 519 -14.02 -20.75 8.53
CA ILE A 519 -12.74 -20.78 7.80
C ILE A 519 -12.81 -21.84 6.71
N GLN A 520 -13.25 -23.06 7.04
CA GLN A 520 -13.35 -24.17 6.10
C GLN A 520 -14.33 -23.87 4.95
N HIS A 521 -15.46 -23.22 5.25
CA HIS A 521 -16.44 -22.78 4.25
C HIS A 521 -15.80 -21.82 3.23
N TRP A 522 -15.06 -20.82 3.72
CA TRP A 522 -14.39 -19.86 2.86
C TRP A 522 -13.26 -20.49 2.04
N GLU A 523 -12.56 -21.50 2.56
CA GLU A 523 -11.53 -22.23 1.82
C GLU A 523 -12.09 -23.04 0.65
N ASP A 524 -13.24 -23.70 0.82
CA ASP A 524 -13.92 -24.38 -0.28
C ASP A 524 -14.34 -23.38 -1.38
N LEU A 525 -14.85 -22.20 -0.98
CA LEU A 525 -15.15 -21.13 -1.94
C LEU A 525 -13.91 -20.58 -2.66
N ASP A 526 -12.80 -20.43 -1.95
CA ASP A 526 -11.53 -19.98 -2.54
C ASP A 526 -10.99 -21.01 -3.53
N GLN A 527 -11.03 -22.30 -3.19
CA GLN A 527 -10.60 -23.39 -4.07
C GLN A 527 -11.42 -23.40 -5.36
N ARG A 528 -12.76 -23.27 -5.26
CA ARG A 528 -13.64 -23.16 -6.44
C ARG A 528 -13.34 -21.93 -7.27
N SER A 529 -13.08 -20.80 -6.61
CA SER A 529 -12.73 -19.53 -7.26
C SER A 529 -11.39 -19.63 -8.00
N GLU A 530 -10.40 -20.28 -7.40
CA GLU A 530 -9.09 -20.51 -8.00
C GLU A 530 -9.18 -21.36 -9.26
N VAL A 531 -9.98 -22.44 -9.24
CA VAL A 531 -10.24 -23.26 -10.44
C VAL A 531 -10.83 -22.41 -11.57
N MET A 532 -11.77 -21.51 -11.25
CA MET A 532 -12.38 -20.61 -12.22
C MET A 532 -11.37 -19.62 -12.82
N VAL A 533 -10.52 -19.02 -11.99
CA VAL A 533 -9.48 -18.07 -12.42
C VAL A 533 -8.43 -18.78 -13.28
N ARG A 534 -7.94 -19.94 -12.84
CA ARG A 534 -6.97 -20.75 -13.61
C ARG A 534 -7.54 -21.15 -14.96
N ARG A 535 -8.81 -21.57 -15.03
CA ARG A 535 -9.48 -21.90 -16.30
C ARG A 535 -9.54 -20.69 -17.24
N THR A 536 -9.84 -19.51 -16.69
CA THR A 536 -9.94 -18.26 -17.47
C THR A 536 -8.58 -17.86 -18.05
N LEU A 537 -7.52 -17.91 -17.26
CA LEU A 537 -6.16 -17.55 -17.71
C LEU A 537 -5.50 -18.62 -18.58
N ASN A 538 -5.80 -19.90 -18.36
CA ASN A 538 -5.33 -20.98 -19.23
C ASN A 538 -5.88 -20.85 -20.66
N ALA A 539 -7.07 -20.25 -20.84
CA ALA A 539 -7.61 -19.96 -22.17
C ALA A 539 -6.70 -19.02 -22.98
N THR A 540 -5.91 -18.17 -22.30
CA THR A 540 -4.87 -17.31 -22.89
C THR A 540 -3.46 -17.87 -22.72
N ARG A 541 -3.30 -19.17 -22.38
CA ARG A 541 -2.01 -19.82 -22.07
C ARG A 541 -1.19 -19.10 -20.99
N CYS A 542 -1.86 -18.39 -20.09
CA CYS A 542 -1.23 -17.72 -18.96
C CYS A 542 -1.39 -18.63 -17.74
N ALA A 543 -0.29 -19.22 -17.29
CA ALA A 543 -0.30 -20.05 -16.10
C ALA A 543 -0.17 -19.17 -14.85
N LEU A 544 -1.05 -19.38 -13.87
CA LEU A 544 -0.84 -18.84 -12.53
C LEU A 544 0.14 -19.74 -11.77
N PRO A 545 1.09 -19.15 -11.02
CA PRO A 545 1.91 -19.93 -10.10
C PRO A 545 1.07 -20.41 -8.92
N ASP A 546 1.48 -21.54 -8.36
CA ASP A 546 1.01 -21.93 -7.04
C ASP A 546 1.56 -20.92 -6.03
N ARG A 547 0.65 -20.32 -5.25
CA ARG A 547 1.03 -19.32 -4.25
C ARG A 547 1.48 -20.02 -2.99
N SER A 548 2.78 -19.99 -2.72
CA SER A 548 3.27 -20.27 -1.37
C SER A 548 2.77 -19.17 -0.42
N PRO A 549 2.48 -19.51 0.86
CA PRO A 549 2.24 -18.48 1.86
C PRO A 549 3.45 -17.52 1.91
N PRO A 550 3.23 -16.24 2.21
CA PRO A 550 4.34 -15.31 2.36
C PRO A 550 5.20 -15.73 3.56
N SER A 551 6.50 -15.43 3.52
CA SER A 551 7.47 -15.89 4.53
C SER A 551 7.08 -15.53 5.97
N TRP A 552 6.48 -14.35 6.17
CA TRP A 552 6.00 -13.89 7.48
C TRP A 552 4.76 -14.63 8.00
N ALA A 553 4.10 -15.43 7.16
CA ALA A 553 2.96 -16.27 7.51
C ALA A 553 3.29 -17.77 7.40
N GLU A 554 4.54 -18.19 7.19
CA GLU A 554 4.86 -19.62 7.01
C GLU A 554 4.48 -20.48 8.22
N SER A 555 4.57 -19.93 9.43
CA SER A 555 4.22 -20.62 10.68
C SER A 555 2.74 -20.52 11.09
N HIS A 556 1.91 -19.79 10.33
CA HIS A 556 0.53 -19.50 10.69
C HIS A 556 -0.40 -19.62 9.48
N LYS A 557 -1.69 -19.85 9.70
CA LYS A 557 -2.68 -19.78 8.63
C LYS A 557 -3.07 -18.34 8.37
N LEU A 558 -2.74 -17.79 7.21
CA LEU A 558 -3.23 -16.48 6.77
C LEU A 558 -4.68 -16.58 6.27
N VAL A 559 -5.62 -15.98 6.99
CA VAL A 559 -7.01 -15.83 6.56
C VAL A 559 -7.15 -14.49 5.84
N PRO A 560 -7.59 -14.46 4.57
CA PRO A 560 -7.70 -13.23 3.80
C PRO A 560 -8.98 -12.44 4.13
N TYR A 561 -9.02 -11.16 3.73
CA TYR A 561 -10.20 -10.30 3.88
C TYR A 561 -11.47 -10.87 3.21
N ARG A 562 -12.58 -10.91 3.96
CA ARG A 562 -13.93 -11.34 3.56
C ARG A 562 -14.90 -10.16 3.52
N LEU A 563 -14.64 -9.23 2.61
CA LEU A 563 -15.37 -7.97 2.51
C LEU A 563 -16.11 -7.88 1.17
N PHE A 564 -17.42 -7.65 1.21
CA PHE A 564 -18.20 -7.36 0.01
C PHE A 564 -17.72 -6.06 -0.63
N ARG A 565 -17.38 -6.13 -1.92
CA ARG A 565 -16.75 -5.04 -2.69
C ARG A 565 -15.51 -4.42 -2.00
N ARG A 566 -14.82 -5.20 -1.15
CA ARG A 566 -13.69 -4.71 -0.34
C ARG A 566 -14.05 -3.54 0.59
N MET A 567 -15.31 -3.44 1.02
CA MET A 567 -15.78 -2.33 1.86
C MET A 567 -16.58 -2.75 3.10
N VAL A 568 -17.55 -3.66 2.97
CA VAL A 568 -18.45 -3.98 4.09
C VAL A 568 -18.48 -5.47 4.38
N VAL A 569 -18.88 -5.78 5.62
CA VAL A 569 -18.94 -7.13 6.17
C VAL A 569 -20.27 -7.76 5.78
N PRO A 570 -20.28 -8.85 4.98
CA PRO A 570 -21.51 -9.50 4.56
C PRO A 570 -22.42 -9.91 5.72
N GLU A 571 -21.83 -10.41 6.81
CA GLU A 571 -22.55 -10.87 8.00
C GLU A 571 -23.28 -9.74 8.72
N LEU A 572 -22.62 -8.59 8.93
CA LEU A 572 -23.26 -7.41 9.53
C LEU A 572 -24.40 -6.88 8.64
N VAL A 573 -24.17 -6.85 7.33
CA VAL A 573 -25.21 -6.44 6.36
C VAL A 573 -26.43 -7.35 6.45
N ALA A 574 -26.25 -8.67 6.58
CA ALA A 574 -27.34 -9.64 6.70
C ALA A 574 -28.16 -9.42 7.98
N GLN A 575 -27.54 -8.90 9.05
CA GLN A 575 -28.19 -8.51 10.30
C GLN A 575 -28.83 -7.11 10.26
N GLY A 576 -28.69 -6.39 9.14
CA GLY A 576 -29.13 -5.01 9.00
C GLY A 576 -28.24 -3.97 9.69
N ASP A 577 -27.07 -4.39 10.19
CA ASP A 577 -26.10 -3.52 10.84
C ASP A 577 -25.26 -2.76 9.80
N ARG A 578 -25.26 -1.42 9.92
CA ARG A 578 -24.55 -0.49 9.03
C ARG A 578 -23.58 0.40 9.80
N SER A 579 -23.06 -0.10 10.92
CA SER A 579 -22.16 0.63 11.79
C SER A 579 -20.68 0.47 11.42
N PHE A 580 -20.32 -0.43 10.51
CA PHE A 580 -18.91 -0.72 10.20
C PHE A 580 -18.63 -0.78 8.70
N ALA A 581 -17.51 -0.17 8.30
CA ALA A 581 -16.97 -0.27 6.95
C ALA A 581 -15.45 -0.18 6.95
N THR A 582 -14.86 -0.64 5.86
CA THR A 582 -13.42 -0.52 5.56
C THR A 582 -13.24 0.22 4.24
N LEU A 583 -12.15 0.96 4.10
CA LEU A 583 -11.78 1.67 2.88
C LEU A 583 -10.31 1.42 2.56
N GLY A 584 -9.96 1.38 1.27
CA GLY A 584 -8.57 1.23 0.83
C GLY A 584 -8.00 -0.19 0.96
N VAL A 585 -8.84 -1.21 1.19
CA VAL A 585 -8.45 -2.63 1.14
C VAL A 585 -8.42 -3.13 -0.32
N ILE A 586 -7.73 -2.39 -1.20
CA ILE A 586 -7.63 -2.68 -2.62
C ILE A 586 -6.36 -2.07 -3.20
N LEU A 587 -5.71 -2.78 -4.13
CA LEU A 587 -4.65 -2.25 -4.99
C LEU A 587 -5.26 -1.93 -6.36
N SER A 588 -5.11 -0.70 -6.82
CA SER A 588 -5.68 -0.21 -8.09
C SER A 588 -4.71 0.75 -8.77
N SER A 589 -4.75 0.80 -10.11
CA SER A 589 -4.03 1.80 -10.90
C SER A 589 -4.69 3.18 -10.89
N THR A 590 -5.91 3.31 -10.37
CA THR A 590 -6.68 4.58 -10.32
C THR A 590 -7.15 4.87 -8.90
N ILE A 591 -6.19 5.04 -7.98
CA ILE A 591 -6.46 5.05 -6.55
C ILE A 591 -7.42 6.18 -6.11
N ALA A 592 -7.29 7.39 -6.65
CA ALA A 592 -8.12 8.53 -6.28
C ALA A 592 -9.59 8.33 -6.67
N VAL A 593 -9.85 7.91 -7.90
CA VAL A 593 -11.21 7.60 -8.39
C VAL A 593 -11.84 6.46 -7.58
N VAL A 594 -11.08 5.40 -7.29
CA VAL A 594 -11.57 4.30 -6.47
C VAL A 594 -11.89 4.79 -5.06
N ALA A 595 -11.04 5.64 -4.47
CA ALA A 595 -11.27 6.21 -3.15
C ALA A 595 -12.55 7.04 -3.08
N GLU A 596 -12.83 7.90 -4.07
CA GLU A 596 -14.07 8.67 -4.14
C GLU A 596 -15.31 7.77 -4.26
N VAL A 597 -15.26 6.78 -5.15
CA VAL A 597 -16.40 5.85 -5.34
C VAL A 597 -16.66 5.03 -4.08
N GLN A 598 -15.60 4.53 -3.43
CA GLN A 598 -15.76 3.81 -2.17
C GLN A 598 -16.30 4.72 -1.06
N ALA A 599 -15.81 5.96 -0.95
CA ALA A 599 -16.30 6.92 0.05
C ALA A 599 -17.77 7.28 -0.15
N LEU A 600 -18.20 7.55 -1.39
CA LEU A 600 -19.61 7.79 -1.72
C LEU A 600 -20.50 6.61 -1.35
N TRP A 601 -20.05 5.40 -1.71
CA TRP A 601 -20.80 4.19 -1.44
C TRP A 601 -20.90 3.91 0.06
N VAL A 602 -19.79 4.02 0.81
CA VAL A 602 -19.76 3.81 2.26
C VAL A 602 -20.59 4.86 2.97
N ALA A 603 -20.46 6.14 2.63
CA ALA A 603 -21.24 7.18 3.26
C ALA A 603 -22.75 7.00 3.04
N ALA A 604 -23.18 6.56 1.84
CA ALA A 604 -24.56 6.19 1.56
C ALA A 604 -25.02 4.93 2.33
N PHE A 605 -24.13 3.95 2.51
CA PHE A 605 -24.41 2.75 3.30
C PHE A 605 -24.63 3.10 4.78
N LEU A 606 -23.71 3.87 5.37
CA LEU A 606 -23.74 4.28 6.77
C LEU A 606 -24.98 5.13 7.10
N THR A 607 -25.38 6.04 6.20
CA THR A 607 -26.52 6.97 6.39
C THR A 607 -27.88 6.38 6.02
N GLY A 608 -27.94 5.12 5.58
CA GLY A 608 -29.21 4.48 5.21
C GLY A 608 -29.61 4.62 3.73
N GLY A 609 -28.96 5.51 2.97
CA GLY A 609 -29.27 5.84 1.58
C GLY A 609 -29.05 4.70 0.57
N ALA A 610 -28.14 3.76 0.86
CA ALA A 610 -27.96 2.55 0.06
C ALA A 610 -28.54 1.33 0.79
N ARG A 611 -29.53 0.65 0.19
CA ARG A 611 -30.04 -0.64 0.68
C ARG A 611 -29.44 -1.78 -0.15
N LEU A 612 -28.67 -2.66 0.49
CA LEU A 612 -28.30 -3.93 -0.11
C LEU A 612 -29.51 -4.85 -0.04
N HIS A 613 -30.08 -5.21 -1.20
CA HIS A 613 -31.02 -6.33 -1.27
C HIS A 613 -30.18 -7.60 -1.37
N CYS A 614 -30.11 -8.36 -0.27
CA CYS A 614 -29.69 -9.75 -0.32
C CYS A 614 -30.77 -10.50 -1.11
N GLY A 615 -30.52 -10.74 -2.40
CA GLY A 615 -31.33 -11.69 -3.16
C GLY A 615 -31.17 -13.06 -2.53
N HIS A 616 -32.31 -13.62 -2.08
CA HIS A 616 -32.42 -15.00 -1.60
C HIS A 616 -32.02 -16.01 -2.67
#